data_AF-X1CBN4-F1
#
_entry.id   AF-X1CBN4-F1
#
_cell.length_a   1.000
_cell.length_b   1.000
_cell.length_c   1.000
_cell.angle_alpha   90.00
_cell.angle_beta   90.00
_cell.angle_gamma   90.00
#
_symmetry.space_group_name_H-M   'P 1'
#
loop_
_entity.id
_entity.type
_entity.pdbx_description
1 polymer ?
#
loop_
_entity_poly.entity_id
_entity_poly.type
_entity_poly.pdbx_seq_one_letter_code
_entity_poly.pdbx_strand_id
1 'polypeptide(L)'
;KIWDVASETVQWSASTSKNVDCLAWSPDGKLLAAGMGVWDVAQRKLLYEEPRPGTGHSVAWHPQGNVLAVGADESWYLLKRDDWSVVHQEQISRGGEALAYSPDGAQIAVTHGESVTIWDSNGETKRAQLNGHRRPVVSVSWSPDGRRLVTADNIREIKS
;
A
#
# COMPACT_ATOMS: atom_id res chain seq x y z
N LYS A 1 14.78 -9.01 -2.78
CA LYS A 1 15.17 -10.45 -2.84
C LYS A 1 14.04 -11.26 -2.21
N ILE A 2 13.80 -12.48 -2.69
CA ILE A 2 12.86 -13.44 -2.10
C ILE A 2 13.69 -14.58 -1.51
N TRP A 3 13.43 -14.87 -0.24
CA TRP A 3 14.11 -15.91 0.52
C TRP A 3 13.14 -17.06 0.80
N ASP A 4 13.66 -18.28 0.74
CA ASP A 4 13.01 -19.40 1.41
C ASP A 4 13.53 -19.47 2.85
N VAL A 5 12.63 -19.35 3.81
CA VAL A 5 12.98 -19.25 5.23
C VAL A 5 13.44 -20.60 5.79
N ALA A 6 12.89 -21.71 5.29
CA ALA A 6 13.21 -23.04 5.80
C ALA A 6 14.63 -23.50 5.42
N SER A 7 15.10 -23.12 4.22
CA SER A 7 16.43 -23.46 3.70
C SER A 7 17.45 -22.32 3.82
N GLU A 8 17.03 -21.13 4.25
CA GLU A 8 17.86 -19.92 4.34
C GLU A 8 18.50 -19.52 3.00
N THR A 9 17.83 -19.81 1.87
CA THR A 9 18.35 -19.53 0.53
C THR A 9 17.59 -18.41 -0.20
N VAL A 10 18.30 -17.67 -1.06
CA VAL A 10 17.67 -16.73 -1.99
C VAL A 10 17.07 -17.52 -3.15
N GLN A 11 15.73 -17.53 -3.25
CA GLN A 11 15.01 -18.17 -4.35
C GLN A 11 15.02 -17.29 -5.61
N TRP A 12 14.96 -15.97 -5.42
CA TRP A 12 14.94 -15.02 -6.53
C TRP A 12 15.36 -13.61 -6.12
N SER A 13 15.92 -12.85 -7.06
CA SER A 13 16.19 -11.42 -6.90
C SER A 13 15.90 -10.67 -8.20
N ALA A 14 15.27 -9.51 -8.06
CA ALA A 14 15.11 -8.53 -9.12
C ALA A 14 15.71 -7.19 -8.65
N SER A 15 16.11 -6.37 -9.62
CA SER A 15 16.59 -5.00 -9.39
C SER A 15 15.57 -4.01 -9.94
N THR A 16 15.42 -2.88 -9.25
CA THR A 16 14.57 -1.76 -9.64
C THR A 16 15.42 -0.55 -9.95
N SER A 17 14.94 0.34 -10.82
CA SER A 17 15.58 1.63 -11.11
C SER A 17 15.31 2.68 -10.01
N LYS A 18 14.38 2.38 -9.09
CA LYS A 18 13.88 3.24 -8.01
C LYS A 18 14.10 2.60 -6.64
N ASN A 19 14.09 3.43 -5.59
CA ASN A 19 14.06 2.93 -4.21
C ASN A 19 12.83 2.05 -3.97
N VAL A 20 13.02 1.04 -3.14
CA VAL A 20 11.97 0.11 -2.74
C VAL A 20 11.71 0.37 -1.26
N ASP A 21 10.78 1.29 -1.00
CA ASP A 21 10.41 1.68 0.36
C ASP A 21 9.28 0.81 0.91
N CYS A 22 8.53 0.15 0.02
CA CYS A 22 7.40 -0.69 0.35
C CYS A 22 7.38 -1.99 -0.48
N LEU A 23 6.81 -3.04 0.12
CA LEU A 23 6.66 -4.38 -0.45
C LEU A 23 5.29 -4.95 -0.06
N ALA A 24 4.59 -5.56 -1.01
CA ALA A 24 3.34 -6.29 -0.72
C ALA A 24 3.18 -7.50 -1.64
N TRP A 25 2.88 -8.65 -1.03
CA TRP A 25 2.45 -9.85 -1.76
C TRP A 25 0.98 -9.76 -2.12
N SER A 26 0.61 -10.24 -3.31
CA SER A 26 -0.79 -10.53 -3.58
C SER A 26 -1.28 -11.66 -2.66
N PRO A 27 -2.57 -11.68 -2.28
CA PRO A 27 -3.11 -12.68 -1.36
C PRO A 27 -2.94 -14.14 -1.80
N ASP A 28 -2.84 -14.36 -3.12
CA ASP A 28 -2.59 -15.68 -3.72
C ASP A 28 -1.09 -16.04 -3.83
N GLY A 29 -0.19 -15.15 -3.39
CA GLY A 29 1.26 -15.35 -3.43
C GLY A 29 1.87 -15.36 -4.83
N LYS A 30 1.14 -14.95 -5.88
CA LYS A 30 1.63 -15.01 -7.27
C LYS A 30 2.37 -13.74 -7.69
N LEU A 31 1.95 -12.59 -7.18
CA LEU A 31 2.48 -11.29 -7.53
C LEU A 31 3.18 -10.64 -6.34
N LEU A 32 4.25 -9.92 -6.62
CA LEU A 32 4.94 -9.07 -5.67
C LEU A 32 4.88 -7.64 -6.19
N ALA A 33 4.28 -6.74 -5.40
CA ALA A 33 4.43 -5.30 -5.58
C ALA A 33 5.64 -4.84 -4.77
N ALA A 34 6.54 -4.09 -5.40
CA ALA A 34 7.76 -3.61 -4.75
C ALA A 34 8.18 -2.26 -5.36
N GLY A 35 8.25 -1.23 -4.51
CA GLY A 35 8.39 0.14 -5.01
C GLY A 35 7.31 0.44 -6.03
N MET A 36 7.70 0.85 -7.22
CA MET A 36 6.79 1.26 -8.30
C MET A 36 6.55 0.18 -9.37
N GLY A 37 6.91 -1.07 -9.10
CA GLY A 37 6.70 -2.17 -10.04
C GLY A 37 5.85 -3.31 -9.46
N VAL A 38 5.37 -4.17 -10.36
CA VAL A 38 4.73 -5.42 -10.01
C VAL A 38 5.31 -6.56 -10.83
N TRP A 39 5.65 -7.65 -10.15
CA TRP A 39 6.28 -8.82 -10.75
C TRP A 39 5.44 -10.07 -10.57
N ASP A 40 5.43 -10.91 -11.61
CA ASP A 40 5.08 -12.32 -11.50
C ASP A 40 6.26 -13.09 -10.93
N VAL A 41 6.05 -13.73 -9.79
CA VAL A 41 7.10 -14.40 -9.03
C VAL A 41 7.47 -15.74 -9.64
N ALA A 42 6.49 -16.49 -10.16
CA ALA A 42 6.73 -17.80 -10.76
C ALA A 42 7.48 -17.67 -12.10
N GLN A 43 7.09 -16.68 -12.90
CA GLN A 43 7.72 -16.35 -14.18
C GLN A 43 8.96 -15.48 -14.04
N ARG A 44 9.22 -14.92 -12.85
CA ARG A 44 10.32 -14.00 -12.56
C ARG A 44 10.33 -12.79 -13.50
N LYS A 45 9.15 -12.25 -13.79
CA LYS A 45 8.93 -11.26 -14.85
C LYS A 45 8.27 -9.99 -14.30
N LEU A 46 8.77 -8.83 -14.72
CA LEU A 46 8.10 -7.55 -14.50
C LEU A 46 6.83 -7.48 -15.36
N LEU A 47 5.68 -7.30 -14.73
CA LEU A 47 4.39 -7.14 -15.40
C LEU A 47 4.01 -5.67 -15.59
N TYR A 48 4.41 -4.83 -14.63
CA TYR A 48 4.06 -3.42 -14.59
C TYR A 48 5.18 -2.60 -13.94
N GLU A 49 5.44 -1.43 -14.49
CA GLU A 49 6.28 -0.39 -13.89
C GLU A 49 5.51 0.93 -14.04
N GLU A 50 5.30 1.65 -12.95
CA GLU A 50 4.59 2.92 -12.97
C GLU A 50 5.37 3.92 -13.82
N PRO A 51 4.78 4.42 -14.92
CA PRO A 51 5.48 5.31 -15.84
C PRO A 51 5.74 6.71 -15.25
N ARG A 52 4.97 7.13 -14.24
CA ARG A 52 5.10 8.47 -13.65
C ARG A 52 6.36 8.57 -12.77
N PRO A 53 7.12 9.67 -12.90
CA PRO A 53 8.19 9.97 -11.95
C PRO A 53 7.59 10.30 -10.58
N GLY A 54 8.17 9.72 -9.53
CA GLY A 54 7.76 9.96 -8.15
C GLY A 54 8.33 8.89 -7.22
N THR A 55 8.04 9.01 -5.93
CA THR A 55 8.28 7.93 -4.97
C THR A 55 6.96 7.28 -4.59
N GLY A 56 6.88 5.96 -4.72
CA GLY A 56 5.78 5.17 -4.19
C GLY A 56 6.09 4.83 -2.73
N HIS A 57 5.37 5.45 -1.81
CA HIS A 57 5.61 5.29 -0.36
C HIS A 57 4.99 4.03 0.20
N SER A 58 3.86 3.60 -0.38
CA SER A 58 3.10 2.47 0.15
C SER A 58 2.35 1.73 -0.94
N VAL A 59 2.28 0.42 -0.81
CA VAL A 59 1.49 -0.45 -1.69
C VAL A 59 0.71 -1.46 -0.83
N ALA A 60 -0.55 -1.70 -1.16
CA ALA A 60 -1.35 -2.73 -0.51
C ALA A 60 -2.30 -3.40 -1.49
N TRP A 61 -2.29 -4.73 -1.50
CA TRP A 61 -3.26 -5.51 -2.25
C TRP A 61 -4.60 -5.52 -1.53
N HIS A 62 -5.69 -5.37 -2.29
CA HIS A 62 -7.02 -5.71 -1.82
C HIS A 62 -7.04 -7.20 -1.41
N PRO A 63 -7.77 -7.61 -0.34
CA PRO A 63 -7.76 -8.99 0.13
C PRO A 63 -8.23 -10.04 -0.89
N GLN A 64 -9.07 -9.65 -1.85
CA GLN A 64 -9.47 -10.52 -2.97
C GLN A 64 -8.43 -10.56 -4.11
N GLY A 65 -7.39 -9.73 -4.03
CA GLY A 65 -6.28 -9.72 -4.98
C GLY A 65 -6.63 -9.19 -6.36
N ASN A 66 -7.71 -8.43 -6.52
CA ASN A 66 -8.19 -7.86 -7.78
C ASN A 66 -7.68 -6.42 -8.04
N VAL A 67 -7.28 -5.70 -6.99
CA VAL A 67 -6.83 -4.31 -7.06
C VAL A 67 -5.59 -4.13 -6.17
N LEU A 68 -4.65 -3.32 -6.64
CA LEU A 68 -3.49 -2.83 -5.88
C LEU A 68 -3.70 -1.35 -5.58
N ALA A 69 -3.70 -0.97 -4.30
CA ALA A 69 -3.62 0.42 -3.89
C ALA A 69 -2.18 0.88 -3.85
N VAL A 70 -1.92 2.09 -4.34
CA VAL A 70 -0.59 2.72 -4.36
C VAL A 70 -0.69 4.13 -3.79
N GLY A 71 0.14 4.41 -2.79
CA GLY A 71 0.35 5.72 -2.22
C GLY A 71 1.59 6.36 -2.81
N ALA A 72 1.47 7.60 -3.28
CA ALA A 72 2.53 8.40 -3.88
C ALA A 72 2.52 9.80 -3.28
N ASP A 73 3.58 10.57 -3.52
CA ASP A 73 3.85 11.89 -2.92
C ASP A 73 2.64 12.85 -2.84
N GLU A 74 1.85 12.94 -3.93
CA GLU A 74 0.74 13.90 -4.06
C GLU A 74 -0.60 13.25 -4.42
N SER A 75 -0.63 11.91 -4.47
CA SER A 75 -1.86 11.19 -4.82
C SER A 75 -1.81 9.77 -4.30
N TRP A 76 -2.98 9.18 -4.18
CA TRP A 76 -3.08 7.73 -4.12
C TRP A 76 -4.03 7.26 -5.22
N TYR A 77 -3.83 6.03 -5.66
CA TYR A 77 -4.59 5.46 -6.77
C TYR A 77 -4.73 3.96 -6.64
N LEU A 78 -5.69 3.42 -7.39
CA LEU A 78 -6.00 2.00 -7.47
C LEU A 78 -5.68 1.48 -8.86
N LEU A 79 -4.88 0.44 -8.94
CA LEU A 79 -4.57 -0.28 -10.17
C LEU A 79 -5.35 -1.59 -10.22
N LYS A 80 -6.09 -1.82 -11.31
CA LYS A 80 -6.74 -3.10 -11.57
C LYS A 80 -5.70 -4.15 -11.96
N ARG A 81 -5.73 -5.33 -11.33
CA ARG A 81 -4.72 -6.37 -11.55
C ARG A 81 -4.63 -6.88 -12.99
N ASP A 82 -5.76 -6.92 -13.70
CA ASP A 82 -5.84 -7.56 -15.02
C ASP A 82 -5.02 -6.84 -16.09
N ASP A 83 -4.99 -5.51 -16.05
CA ASP A 83 -4.43 -4.66 -17.10
C ASP A 83 -3.62 -3.46 -16.57
N TRP A 84 -3.50 -3.34 -15.24
CA TRP A 84 -2.84 -2.22 -14.55
C TRP A 84 -3.42 -0.85 -14.88
N SER A 85 -4.69 -0.81 -15.32
CA SER A 85 -5.40 0.45 -15.50
C SER A 85 -5.69 1.11 -14.15
N VAL A 86 -5.59 2.44 -14.12
CA VAL A 86 -6.00 3.24 -12.96
C VAL A 86 -7.51 3.29 -12.93
N VAL A 87 -8.12 2.71 -11.89
CA VAL A 87 -9.59 2.69 -11.70
C VAL A 87 -10.08 3.75 -10.73
N HIS A 88 -9.19 4.28 -9.90
CA HIS A 88 -9.45 5.40 -9.01
C HIS A 88 -8.16 6.19 -8.79
N GLN A 89 -8.27 7.51 -8.66
CA GLN A 89 -7.17 8.38 -8.25
C GLN A 89 -7.72 9.59 -7.50
N GLU A 90 -7.09 9.92 -6.38
CA GLU A 90 -7.41 11.10 -5.58
C GLU A 90 -6.12 11.88 -5.31
N GLN A 91 -6.19 13.20 -5.47
CA GLN A 91 -5.09 14.11 -5.15
C GLN A 91 -5.08 14.43 -3.66
N ILE A 92 -3.91 14.38 -3.05
CA ILE A 92 -3.72 14.68 -1.62
C ILE A 92 -2.49 15.57 -1.44
N SER A 93 -2.66 16.66 -0.71
CA SER A 93 -1.63 17.71 -0.57
C SER A 93 -0.35 17.25 0.14
N ARG A 94 -0.46 16.22 0.99
CA ARG A 94 0.61 15.50 1.71
C ARG A 94 0.05 14.18 2.25
N GLY A 95 0.21 13.07 1.57
CA GLY A 95 -0.32 11.80 2.09
C GLY A 95 0.02 10.61 1.20
N GLY A 96 -0.52 9.43 1.54
CA GLY A 96 -0.14 8.19 0.86
C GLY A 96 1.16 7.58 1.40
N GLU A 97 1.71 8.14 2.47
CA GLU A 97 2.85 7.59 3.24
C GLU A 97 2.59 6.14 3.67
N ALA A 98 1.35 5.89 4.09
CA ALA A 98 0.84 4.55 4.34
C ALA A 98 -0.62 4.42 3.92
N LEU A 99 -0.97 3.24 3.41
CA LEU A 99 -2.34 2.83 3.16
C LEU A 99 -2.54 1.35 3.52
N ALA A 100 -3.77 0.97 3.85
CA ALA A 100 -4.11 -0.41 4.18
C ALA A 100 -5.59 -0.69 3.91
N TYR A 101 -5.87 -1.82 3.25
CA TYR A 101 -7.22 -2.35 3.15
C TYR A 101 -7.66 -2.96 4.48
N SER A 102 -8.95 -2.83 4.79
CA SER A 102 -9.57 -3.63 5.84
C SER A 102 -9.54 -5.12 5.48
N PRO A 103 -9.52 -6.05 6.45
CA PRO A 103 -9.41 -7.48 6.17
C PRO A 103 -10.55 -8.05 5.32
N ASP A 104 -11.76 -7.48 5.45
CA ASP A 104 -12.93 -7.82 4.63
C ASP A 104 -12.90 -7.19 3.23
N GLY A 105 -11.96 -6.28 2.97
CA GLY A 105 -11.84 -5.56 1.70
C GLY A 105 -12.94 -4.53 1.46
N ALA A 106 -13.73 -4.17 2.48
CA ALA A 106 -14.80 -3.18 2.32
C ALA A 106 -14.28 -1.73 2.33
N GLN A 107 -13.11 -1.49 2.93
CA GLN A 107 -12.58 -0.16 3.19
C GLN A 107 -11.08 -0.09 2.93
N ILE A 108 -10.60 1.12 2.66
CA ILE A 108 -9.17 1.44 2.65
C ILE A 108 -8.91 2.64 3.55
N ALA A 109 -7.92 2.51 4.42
CA ALA A 109 -7.39 3.61 5.21
C ALA A 109 -6.22 4.24 4.46
N VAL A 110 -6.23 5.55 4.29
CA VAL A 110 -5.18 6.31 3.62
C VAL A 110 -4.73 7.45 4.54
N THR A 111 -3.42 7.51 4.81
CA THR A 111 -2.82 8.59 5.59
C THR A 111 -2.85 9.90 4.81
N HIS A 112 -3.21 10.99 5.48
CA HIS A 112 -3.27 12.34 4.91
C HIS A 112 -2.81 13.35 5.95
N GLY A 113 -1.52 13.72 5.87
CA GLY A 113 -0.86 14.56 6.86
C GLY A 113 -1.07 14.01 8.26
N GLU A 114 -1.65 14.83 9.13
CA GLU A 114 -1.91 14.54 10.56
C GLU A 114 -3.22 13.76 10.79
N SER A 115 -3.81 13.23 9.72
CA SER A 115 -5.09 12.52 9.77
C SER A 115 -5.02 11.23 8.97
N VAL A 116 -6.03 10.37 9.16
CA VAL A 116 -6.27 9.20 8.32
C VAL A 116 -7.68 9.30 7.76
N THR A 117 -7.81 9.19 6.45
CA THR A 117 -9.12 9.13 5.80
C THR A 117 -9.48 7.67 5.52
N ILE A 118 -10.70 7.29 5.91
CA ILE A 118 -11.26 5.97 5.61
C ILE A 118 -12.18 6.13 4.41
N TRP A 119 -11.93 5.30 3.40
CA TRP A 119 -12.71 5.24 2.17
C TRP A 119 -13.40 3.89 2.05
N ASP A 120 -14.43 3.81 1.22
CA ASP A 120 -14.79 2.52 0.64
C ASP A 120 -13.64 1.97 -0.21
N SER A 121 -13.64 0.66 -0.46
CA SER A 121 -12.51 0.00 -1.10
C SER A 121 -12.26 0.40 -2.56
N ASN A 122 -13.24 1.00 -3.24
CA ASN A 122 -13.07 1.57 -4.57
C ASN A 122 -12.61 3.04 -4.55
N GLY A 123 -12.52 3.66 -3.37
CA GLY A 123 -12.07 5.05 -3.20
C GLY A 123 -13.11 6.11 -3.55
N GLU A 124 -14.34 5.75 -3.88
CA GLU A 124 -15.35 6.71 -4.34
C GLU A 124 -15.98 7.50 -3.18
N THR A 125 -16.04 6.93 -1.97
CA THR A 125 -16.74 7.52 -0.83
C THR A 125 -15.83 7.64 0.39
N LYS A 126 -15.60 8.88 0.85
CA LYS A 126 -15.03 9.16 2.18
C LYS A 126 -16.03 8.75 3.26
N ARG A 127 -15.72 7.71 4.03
CA ARG A 127 -16.55 7.18 5.13
C ARG A 127 -16.30 7.90 6.45
N ALA A 128 -15.04 8.23 6.73
CA ALA A 128 -14.64 8.92 7.95
C ALA A 128 -13.29 9.61 7.78
N GLN A 129 -13.02 10.59 8.64
CA GLN A 129 -11.71 11.18 8.83
C GLN A 129 -11.33 11.09 10.30
N LEU A 130 -10.22 10.40 10.59
CA LEU A 130 -9.68 10.21 11.92
C LEU A 130 -8.63 11.30 12.17
N ASN A 131 -8.95 12.21 13.08
CA ASN A 131 -8.09 13.32 13.48
C ASN A 131 -7.53 13.08 14.89
N GLY A 132 -6.39 13.70 15.20
CA GLY A 132 -5.84 13.71 16.56
C GLY A 132 -4.31 13.62 16.62
N HIS A 133 -3.65 13.18 15.55
CA HIS A 133 -2.20 13.29 15.45
C HIS A 133 -1.79 14.76 15.31
N ARG A 134 -0.58 15.08 15.78
CA ARG A 134 0.01 16.44 15.68
C ARG A 134 1.16 16.48 14.67
N ARG A 135 1.46 15.33 14.06
CA ARG A 135 2.50 15.16 13.04
C ARG A 135 2.00 14.21 11.96
N PRO A 136 2.66 14.17 10.79
CA PRO A 136 2.28 13.26 9.73
C PRO A 136 2.21 11.81 10.20
N VAL A 137 1.07 11.18 9.92
CA VAL A 137 0.87 9.75 10.14
C VAL A 137 1.65 9.00 9.08
N VAL A 138 2.52 8.09 9.52
CA VAL A 138 3.45 7.34 8.65
C VAL A 138 3.15 5.86 8.60
N SER A 139 2.25 5.37 9.45
CA SER A 139 1.86 3.96 9.44
C SER A 139 0.41 3.78 9.87
N VAL A 140 -0.24 2.79 9.26
CA VAL A 140 -1.62 2.42 9.53
C VAL A 140 -1.77 0.91 9.43
N SER A 141 -2.54 0.30 10.33
CA SER A 141 -2.85 -1.13 10.29
C SER A 141 -4.24 -1.40 10.87
N TRP A 142 -5.00 -2.25 10.19
CA TRP A 142 -6.31 -2.72 10.64
C TRP A 142 -6.16 -3.89 11.61
N SER A 143 -7.03 -3.96 12.63
CA SER A 143 -7.18 -5.18 13.41
C SER A 143 -7.72 -6.31 12.52
N PRO A 144 -7.39 -7.59 12.82
CA PRO A 144 -7.87 -8.73 12.02
C PRO A 144 -9.40 -8.85 11.95
N ASP A 145 -10.12 -8.32 12.95
CA ASP A 145 -11.60 -8.28 12.96
C ASP A 145 -12.18 -7.09 12.17
N GLY A 146 -11.33 -6.22 11.60
CA GLY A 146 -11.71 -5.04 10.81
C GLY A 146 -12.35 -3.90 11.61
N ARG A 147 -12.43 -3.99 12.94
CA ARG A 147 -13.17 -3.01 13.77
C ARG A 147 -12.32 -1.89 14.32
N ARG A 148 -11.01 -2.04 14.31
CA ARG A 148 -10.06 -1.08 14.91
C ARG A 148 -8.94 -0.78 13.93
N LEU A 149 -8.37 0.39 14.11
CA LEU A 149 -7.21 0.86 13.37
C LEU A 149 -6.15 1.30 14.38
N VAL A 150 -4.91 0.91 14.14
CA VAL A 150 -3.74 1.48 14.82
C VAL A 150 -3.04 2.42 13.84
N THR A 151 -2.70 3.61 14.31
CA THR A 151 -2.01 4.65 13.54
C THR A 151 -0.78 5.12 14.30
N ALA A 152 0.28 5.46 13.58
CA ALA A 152 1.50 5.99 14.16
C ALA A 152 2.00 7.18 13.34
N ASP A 153 2.39 8.25 14.02
CA ASP A 153 3.07 9.42 13.45
C ASP A 153 4.55 9.42 13.84
N ASN A 154 5.33 10.31 13.23
CA ASN A 154 6.76 10.47 13.49
C ASN A 154 7.07 11.11 14.88
N ILE A 155 6.54 10.54 15.97
CA ILE A 155 6.91 10.91 17.34
C ILE A 155 7.96 9.90 17.85
N ARG A 156 9.05 10.43 18.42
CA ARG A 156 10.02 9.65 19.23
C ARG A 156 9.50 9.36 20.65
N GLU A 157 8.19 9.45 20.89
CA GLU A 157 7.62 9.44 22.24
C GLU A 157 6.40 8.52 22.25
N ILE A 158 6.57 7.31 22.78
CA ILE A 158 5.46 6.45 23.19
C ILE A 158 4.95 7.05 24.51
N LYS A 159 3.73 7.58 24.53
CA LYS A 159 3.06 7.88 25.79
C LYS A 159 2.19 6.68 26.19
N SER A 160 2.59 6.06 27.30
CA SER A 160 1.89 4.98 28.02
C SER A 160 0.61 5.46 28.67
#